data_AF-A0A972S7X8-F1
#
_entry.id   AF-A0A972S7X8-F1
#
_cell.length_a   1.000
_cell.length_b   1.000
_cell.length_c   1.000
_cell.angle_alpha   90.00
_cell.angle_beta   90.00
_cell.angle_gamma   90.00
#
_symmetry.space_group_name_H-M   'P 1'
#
loop_
_entity.id
_entity.type
_entity.pdbx_description
1 polymer ?
#
loop_
_entity_poly.entity_id
_entity_poly.type
_entity_poly.pdbx_seq_one_letter_code
_entity_poly.pdbx_strand_id
1 'polypeptide(L)'
;MLRPSNKTAINLSIGFFKGNYALSFAAISILFVISLLTFIPILGLFFLISYAIFSLSIQIYFAKSVEEIEQESQIEEVAASTKIGDFLNKHFSTAAGGFVGMAIVSLLFFFLTGVLFALMGSGAVSVEEMKTMSEEQLTMTIISSYSIPILLISFIGGFLFYVFPAVMGYVMNSNNFNEAFKNSFLILNPKFWRRTFNKEYFVLVFIWSIIATLLTMIAFFASAVIVLIPISIILLYLLSLYNAAIYIFSKDLLK
;
A
#
# COMPACT_ATOMS: atom_id res chain seq x y z
N MET A 1 16.39 12.82 -15.55
CA MET A 1 15.50 12.36 -14.48
C MET A 1 14.06 12.59 -14.91
N LEU A 2 13.19 11.58 -14.79
CA LEU A 2 11.79 11.67 -15.19
C LEU A 2 11.06 12.76 -14.40
N ARG A 3 10.08 13.41 -15.04
CA ARG A 3 9.25 14.42 -14.37
C ARG A 3 8.25 13.72 -13.43
N PRO A 4 8.26 14.00 -12.11
CA PRO A 4 7.30 13.44 -11.18
C PRO A 4 5.86 13.84 -11.55
N SER A 5 5.04 12.89 -11.99
CA SER A 5 3.62 13.14 -12.27
C SER A 5 2.79 11.85 -12.30
N ASN A 6 1.49 11.97 -12.03
CA ASN A 6 0.55 10.85 -12.14
C ASN A 6 0.45 10.30 -13.57
N LYS A 7 0.54 11.18 -14.57
CA LYS A 7 0.51 10.79 -15.99
C LYS A 7 1.74 9.92 -16.33
N THR A 8 2.92 10.37 -15.94
CA THR A 8 4.18 9.62 -16.11
C THR A 8 4.10 8.28 -15.38
N ALA A 9 3.62 8.23 -14.13
CA ALA A 9 3.49 6.98 -13.39
C ALA A 9 2.55 5.96 -14.06
N ILE A 10 1.45 6.41 -14.65
CA ILE A 10 0.51 5.57 -15.43
C ILE A 10 1.18 5.06 -16.71
N ASN A 11 1.88 5.93 -17.44
CA ASN A 11 2.58 5.54 -18.66
C ASN A 11 3.67 4.51 -18.37
N LEU A 12 4.42 4.67 -17.28
CA LEU A 12 5.43 3.72 -16.85
C LEU A 12 4.84 2.36 -16.47
N SER A 13 3.74 2.34 -15.71
CA SER A 13 3.10 1.09 -15.30
C SER A 13 2.53 0.32 -16.48
N ILE A 14 1.87 1.02 -17.41
CA ILE A 14 1.35 0.44 -18.65
C ILE A 14 2.51 -0.01 -19.56
N GLY A 15 3.55 0.82 -19.72
CA GLY A 15 4.72 0.52 -20.53
C GLY A 15 5.42 -0.75 -20.03
N PHE A 16 5.65 -0.88 -18.72
CA PHE A 16 6.27 -2.09 -18.17
C PHE A 16 5.41 -3.34 -18.39
N PHE A 17 4.09 -3.23 -18.23
CA PHE A 17 3.18 -4.34 -18.53
C PHE A 17 3.23 -4.76 -20.00
N LYS A 18 3.24 -3.79 -20.92
CA LYS A 18 3.27 -4.02 -22.38
C LYS A 18 4.63 -4.53 -22.88
N GLY A 19 5.72 -4.03 -22.30
CA GLY A 19 7.08 -4.41 -22.67
C GLY A 19 7.34 -5.90 -22.45
N ASN A 20 6.65 -6.53 -21.50
CA ASN A 20 6.69 -7.98 -21.33
C ASN A 20 5.40 -8.55 -20.71
N TYR A 21 4.40 -8.82 -21.55
CA TYR A 21 3.14 -9.43 -21.11
C TYR A 21 3.36 -10.79 -20.45
N ALA A 22 4.27 -11.61 -20.97
CA ALA A 22 4.53 -12.96 -20.44
C ALA A 22 5.08 -12.89 -19.00
N LEU A 23 6.03 -11.99 -18.73
CA LEU A 23 6.53 -11.72 -17.39
C LEU A 23 5.42 -11.23 -16.45
N SER A 24 4.61 -10.27 -16.90
CA SER A 24 3.54 -9.69 -16.10
C SER A 24 2.45 -10.72 -15.77
N PHE A 25 2.03 -11.51 -16.75
CA PHE A 25 1.08 -12.60 -16.52
C PHE A 25 1.66 -13.71 -15.64
N ALA A 26 2.95 -14.04 -15.78
CA ALA A 26 3.61 -14.99 -14.87
C ALA A 26 3.62 -14.48 -13.42
N ALA A 27 3.96 -13.20 -13.20
CA ALA A 27 3.92 -12.58 -11.88
C ALA A 27 2.49 -12.56 -11.31
N ILE A 28 1.50 -12.20 -12.12
CA ILE A 28 0.07 -12.26 -11.78
C ILE A 28 -0.34 -13.68 -11.39
N SER A 29 0.03 -14.70 -12.18
CA SER A 29 -0.30 -16.10 -11.90
C SER A 29 0.31 -16.57 -10.59
N ILE A 30 1.57 -16.22 -10.31
CA ILE A 30 2.22 -16.55 -9.02
C ILE A 30 1.47 -15.87 -7.87
N LEU A 31 1.19 -14.57 -7.97
CA LEU A 31 0.43 -13.84 -6.94
C LEU A 31 -0.97 -14.43 -6.73
N PHE A 32 -1.66 -14.81 -7.81
CA PHE A 32 -2.97 -15.43 -7.74
C PHE A 32 -2.92 -16.80 -7.07
N VAL A 33 -1.98 -17.67 -7.45
CA VAL A 33 -1.81 -18.99 -6.83
C VAL A 33 -1.49 -18.85 -5.35
N ILE A 34 -0.54 -17.96 -4.97
CA ILE A 34 -0.22 -17.71 -3.56
C ILE A 34 -1.48 -17.19 -2.82
N SER A 35 -2.26 -16.31 -3.45
CA SER A 35 -3.52 -15.80 -2.87
C SER A 35 -4.52 -16.93 -2.61
N LEU A 36 -4.67 -17.90 -3.51
CA LEU A 36 -5.55 -19.06 -3.28
C LEU A 36 -5.06 -19.92 -2.11
N LEU A 37 -3.75 -20.04 -1.93
CA LEU A 37 -3.17 -20.79 -0.82
C LEU A 37 -3.39 -20.11 0.55
N THR A 38 -3.76 -18.82 0.58
CA THR A 38 -4.12 -18.13 1.84
C THR A 38 -5.39 -18.67 2.50
N PHE A 39 -6.26 -19.35 1.74
CA PHE A 39 -7.47 -19.97 2.28
C PHE A 39 -7.22 -21.27 3.07
N ILE A 40 -5.98 -21.77 3.08
CA ILE A 40 -5.61 -22.96 3.86
C ILE A 40 -5.48 -22.55 5.34
N PRO A 41 -6.20 -23.17 6.29
CA PRO A 41 -6.06 -22.85 7.71
C PRO A 41 -4.61 -22.98 8.20
N ILE A 42 -4.17 -22.07 9.06
CA ILE A 42 -2.82 -21.99 9.66
C ILE A 42 -1.71 -21.70 8.63
N LEU A 43 -1.59 -22.49 7.57
CA LEU A 43 -0.61 -22.29 6.49
C LEU A 43 -0.86 -21.01 5.69
N GLY A 44 -2.11 -20.57 5.62
CA GLY A 44 -2.52 -19.39 4.88
C GLY A 44 -1.81 -18.11 5.34
N LEU A 45 -1.40 -18.02 6.61
CA LEU A 45 -0.61 -16.91 7.11
C LEU A 45 0.78 -16.83 6.46
N PHE A 46 1.45 -17.97 6.25
CA PHE A 46 2.75 -18.01 5.57
C PHE A 46 2.61 -17.61 4.10
N PHE A 47 1.53 -18.02 3.44
CA PHE A 47 1.24 -17.60 2.07
C PHE A 47 0.87 -16.12 1.99
N LEU A 48 0.17 -15.58 2.97
CA LEU A 48 -0.13 -14.14 3.05
C LEU A 48 1.16 -13.31 3.17
N ILE A 49 2.08 -13.73 4.05
CA ILE A 49 3.40 -13.10 4.19
C ILE A 49 4.19 -13.21 2.87
N SER A 50 4.21 -14.41 2.27
CA SER A 50 4.90 -14.64 1.00
C SER A 50 4.33 -13.79 -0.14
N TYR A 51 3.00 -13.65 -0.19
CA TYR A 51 2.30 -12.78 -1.15
C TYR A 51 2.74 -11.32 -0.98
N ALA A 52 2.71 -10.82 0.25
CA ALA A 52 3.07 -9.44 0.55
C ALA A 52 4.53 -9.13 0.19
N ILE A 53 5.46 -10.03 0.55
CA ILE A 53 6.88 -9.87 0.22
C ILE A 53 7.10 -9.95 -1.30
N PHE A 54 6.49 -10.91 -1.98
CA PHE A 54 6.67 -11.06 -3.43
C PHE A 54 6.07 -9.87 -4.20
N SER A 55 4.86 -9.43 -3.82
CA SER A 55 4.22 -8.24 -4.39
C SER A 55 5.07 -6.98 -4.17
N LEU A 56 5.61 -6.79 -2.97
CA LEU A 56 6.51 -5.68 -2.69
C LEU A 56 7.84 -5.80 -3.45
N SER A 57 8.37 -7.00 -3.64
CA SER A 57 9.60 -7.22 -4.43
C SER A 57 9.43 -6.80 -5.89
N ILE A 58 8.28 -7.11 -6.51
CA ILE A 58 7.91 -6.63 -7.85
C ILE A 58 7.88 -5.10 -7.87
N GLN A 59 7.21 -4.49 -6.89
CA GLN A 59 7.12 -3.03 -6.77
C GLN A 59 8.50 -2.39 -6.60
N ILE A 60 9.38 -2.96 -5.77
CA ILE A 60 10.76 -2.46 -5.57
C ILE A 60 11.57 -2.57 -6.86
N TYR A 61 11.48 -3.70 -7.56
CA TYR A 61 12.18 -3.88 -8.82
C TYR A 61 11.75 -2.83 -9.85
N PHE A 62 10.44 -2.65 -10.00
CA PHE A 62 9.88 -1.64 -10.91
C PHE A 62 10.28 -0.22 -10.49
N ALA A 63 10.15 0.11 -9.20
CA ALA A 63 10.55 1.41 -8.64
C ALA A 63 12.02 1.76 -8.94
N LYS A 64 12.95 0.82 -8.71
CA LYS A 64 14.37 1.04 -9.00
C LYS A 64 14.63 1.19 -10.49
N SER A 65 13.96 0.39 -11.32
CA SER A 65 14.01 0.53 -12.78
C SER A 65 13.58 1.93 -13.24
N VAL A 66 12.56 2.51 -12.61
CA VAL A 66 12.08 3.87 -12.90
C VAL A 66 13.13 4.94 -12.56
N GLU A 67 13.96 4.73 -11.54
CA GLU A 67 15.05 5.67 -11.18
C GLU A 67 16.24 5.58 -12.16
N GLU A 68 16.43 4.44 -12.81
CA GLU A 68 17.56 4.18 -13.72
C GLU A 68 17.31 4.70 -15.15
N ILE A 69 16.06 4.96 -15.52
CA ILE A 69 15.68 5.41 -16.86
C ILE A 69 15.59 6.94 -16.97
N GLU A 70 15.85 7.45 -18.17
CA GLU A 70 15.76 8.87 -18.49
C GLU A 70 14.46 9.24 -19.21
N GLN A 71 13.88 8.29 -19.94
CA GLN A 71 12.68 8.48 -20.77
C GLN A 71 11.65 7.39 -20.50
N GLU A 72 10.36 7.75 -20.54
CA GLU A 72 9.25 6.82 -20.24
C GLU A 72 9.26 5.59 -21.16
N SER A 73 9.69 5.72 -22.42
CA SER A 73 9.75 4.63 -23.40
C SER A 73 10.77 3.54 -23.05
N GLN A 74 11.81 3.86 -22.28
CA GLN A 74 12.86 2.89 -21.91
C GLN A 74 12.34 1.81 -20.96
N ILE A 75 11.22 2.05 -20.26
CA ILE A 75 10.66 1.08 -19.31
C ILE A 75 10.20 -0.21 -19.99
N GLU A 76 9.81 -0.14 -21.27
CA GLU A 76 9.40 -1.31 -22.05
C GLU A 76 10.60 -2.23 -22.32
N GLU A 77 11.77 -1.66 -22.60
CA GLU A 77 13.03 -2.38 -22.79
C GLU A 77 13.52 -3.03 -21.49
N VAL A 78 13.37 -2.33 -20.36
CA VAL A 78 13.64 -2.89 -19.04
C VAL A 78 12.74 -4.10 -18.79
N ALA A 79 11.43 -3.99 -19.05
CA ALA A 79 10.51 -5.11 -18.89
C ALA A 79 10.86 -6.29 -19.81
N ALA A 80 11.22 -6.03 -21.06
CA ALA A 80 11.58 -7.06 -22.04
C ALA A 80 12.83 -7.86 -21.62
N SER A 81 13.80 -7.21 -20.97
CA SER A 81 15.02 -7.86 -20.48
C SER A 81 14.88 -8.49 -19.08
N THR A 82 13.80 -8.17 -18.36
CA THR A 82 13.55 -8.66 -17.00
C THR A 82 13.07 -10.12 -17.03
N LYS A 83 13.61 -10.92 -16.12
CA LYS A 83 13.21 -12.32 -15.90
C LYS A 83 12.40 -12.43 -14.61
N ILE A 84 11.50 -13.41 -14.52
CA ILE A 84 10.73 -13.66 -13.29
C ILE A 84 11.62 -13.90 -12.06
N GLY A 85 12.79 -14.51 -12.27
CA GLY A 85 13.79 -14.71 -11.23
C GLY A 85 14.36 -13.41 -10.65
N ASP A 86 14.31 -12.30 -11.39
CA ASP A 86 14.77 -11.00 -10.88
C ASP A 86 13.86 -10.50 -9.74
N PHE A 87 12.55 -10.71 -9.85
CA PHE A 87 11.59 -10.38 -8.80
C PHE A 87 11.79 -11.24 -7.54
N LEU A 88 12.28 -12.46 -7.68
CA LEU A 88 12.50 -13.38 -6.56
C LEU A 88 13.86 -13.20 -5.88
N ASN A 89 14.88 -12.71 -6.60
CA ASN A 89 16.26 -12.76 -6.12
C ASN A 89 16.87 -11.38 -5.85
N LYS A 90 16.62 -10.36 -6.69
CA LYS A 90 17.37 -9.09 -6.58
C LYS A 90 16.97 -8.24 -5.38
N HIS A 91 15.68 -8.20 -5.04
CA HIS A 91 15.16 -7.28 -4.02
C HIS A 91 14.29 -7.95 -2.95
N PHE A 92 14.29 -9.28 -2.89
CA PHE A 92 13.49 -10.02 -1.91
C PHE A 92 13.88 -9.67 -0.46
N SER A 93 15.18 -9.53 -0.17
CA SER A 93 15.68 -9.11 1.15
C SER A 93 15.20 -7.70 1.53
N THR A 94 15.24 -6.76 0.60
CA THR A 94 14.72 -5.39 0.79
C THR A 94 13.20 -5.42 1.02
N ALA A 95 12.46 -6.20 0.22
CA ALA A 95 11.02 -6.37 0.36
C ALA A 95 10.63 -6.98 1.72
N ALA A 96 11.36 -8.01 2.17
CA ALA A 96 11.15 -8.59 3.49
C ALA A 96 11.38 -7.57 4.61
N GLY A 97 12.45 -6.77 4.52
CA GLY A 97 12.74 -5.71 5.50
C GLY A 97 11.64 -4.65 5.56
N GLY A 98 11.21 -4.17 4.40
CA GLY A 98 10.09 -3.23 4.28
C GLY A 98 8.78 -3.81 4.82
N PHE A 99 8.45 -5.06 4.49
CA PHE A 99 7.26 -5.74 4.98
C PHE A 99 7.27 -5.85 6.51
N VAL A 100 8.37 -6.35 7.11
CA VAL A 100 8.47 -6.51 8.57
C VAL A 100 8.39 -5.15 9.27
N GLY A 101 9.07 -4.13 8.75
CA GLY A 101 9.01 -2.77 9.30
C GLY A 101 7.58 -2.21 9.29
N MET A 102 6.90 -2.31 8.15
CA MET A 102 5.50 -1.85 8.00
C MET A 102 4.51 -2.68 8.81
N ALA A 103 4.77 -3.98 9.01
CA ALA A 103 3.97 -4.83 9.89
C ALA A 103 4.08 -4.38 11.35
N ILE A 104 5.29 -4.07 11.84
CA ILE A 104 5.49 -3.54 13.19
C ILE A 104 4.81 -2.18 13.36
N VAL A 105 4.94 -1.27 12.39
CA VAL A 105 4.24 0.02 12.40
C VAL A 105 2.72 -0.19 12.48
N SER A 106 2.17 -1.10 11.67
CA SER A 106 0.73 -1.41 11.67
C SER A 106 0.27 -1.98 13.01
N LEU A 107 1.06 -2.87 13.62
CA LEU A 107 0.77 -3.42 14.95
C LEU A 107 0.82 -2.34 16.04
N LEU A 108 1.79 -1.42 15.98
CA LEU A 108 1.85 -0.28 16.89
C LEU A 108 0.63 0.62 16.73
N PHE A 109 0.20 0.91 15.50
CA PHE A 109 -0.99 1.71 15.24
C PHE A 109 -2.27 1.02 15.75
N PHE A 110 -2.39 -0.29 15.55
CA PHE A 110 -3.50 -1.08 16.07
C PHE A 110 -3.53 -1.07 17.61
N PHE A 111 -2.36 -1.25 18.24
CA PHE A 111 -2.23 -1.16 19.69
C PHE A 111 -2.62 0.23 20.22
N LEU A 112 -2.12 1.31 19.62
CA LEU A 112 -2.47 2.69 19.98
C LEU A 112 -3.96 2.97 19.81
N THR A 113 -4.56 2.45 18.74
CA THR A 113 -6.01 2.54 18.50
C THR A 113 -6.78 1.86 19.62
N GLY A 114 -6.39 0.63 20.02
CA GLY A 114 -7.01 -0.08 21.15
C GLY A 114 -6.87 0.68 22.48
N VAL A 115 -5.71 1.27 22.74
CA VAL A 115 -5.48 2.12 23.93
C VAL A 115 -6.36 3.36 23.89
N LEU A 116 -6.50 4.04 22.74
CA LEU A 116 -7.37 5.21 22.60
C LEU A 116 -8.84 4.86 22.90
N PHE A 117 -9.35 3.75 22.36
CA PHE A 117 -10.70 3.28 22.69
C PHE A 117 -10.87 2.99 24.19
N ALA A 118 -9.88 2.36 24.82
CA ALA A 118 -9.92 2.07 26.25
C ALA A 118 -9.87 3.35 27.13
N LEU A 119 -9.04 4.33 26.77
CA LEU A 119 -8.84 5.56 27.54
C LEU A 119 -9.99 6.57 27.38
N MET A 120 -10.58 6.66 26.19
CA MET A 120 -11.66 7.61 25.93
C MET A 120 -13.00 7.17 26.54
N GLY A 121 -13.04 6.03 27.23
CA GLY A 121 -14.22 5.59 27.97
C GLY A 121 -15.46 5.46 27.09
N SER A 122 -15.28 5.22 25.78
CA SER A 122 -16.38 4.94 24.86
C SER A 122 -17.03 3.65 25.33
N GLY A 123 -18.10 3.82 26.10
CA GLY A 123 -18.47 2.94 27.20
C GLY A 123 -18.46 1.46 26.83
N ALA A 124 -17.87 0.67 27.73
CA ALA A 124 -18.50 -0.60 28.06
C ALA A 124 -19.90 -0.25 28.59
N VAL A 125 -20.84 0.08 27.70
CA VAL A 125 -22.26 0.02 28.01
C VAL A 125 -22.42 -1.41 28.50
N SER A 126 -22.75 -1.57 29.77
CA SER A 126 -22.84 -2.90 30.32
C SER A 126 -23.86 -3.67 29.48
N VAL A 127 -23.63 -4.96 29.28
CA VAL A 127 -24.60 -5.81 28.56
C VAL A 127 -25.97 -5.75 29.25
N GLU A 128 -25.99 -5.49 30.57
CA GLU A 128 -27.17 -5.15 31.35
C GLU A 128 -27.87 -3.86 30.86
N GLU A 129 -27.15 -2.75 30.73
CA GLU A 129 -27.70 -1.46 30.27
C GLU A 129 -28.23 -1.55 28.83
N MET A 130 -27.51 -2.24 27.93
CA MET A 130 -27.97 -2.41 26.54
C MET A 130 -29.31 -3.15 26.42
N LYS A 131 -29.60 -4.09 27.32
CA LYS A 131 -30.87 -4.84 27.33
C LYS A 131 -32.08 -4.00 27.73
N THR A 132 -31.84 -2.85 28.38
CA THR A 132 -32.90 -1.97 28.92
C THR A 132 -33.13 -0.72 28.08
N MET A 133 -32.25 -0.43 27.12
CA MET A 133 -32.35 0.73 26.23
C MET A 133 -33.28 0.43 25.05
N SER A 134 -34.04 1.42 24.58
CA SER A 134 -34.68 1.34 23.27
C SER A 134 -33.63 1.34 22.14
N GLU A 135 -33.98 0.87 20.95
CA GLU A 135 -33.07 0.87 19.78
C GLU A 135 -32.52 2.27 19.48
N GLU A 136 -33.35 3.31 19.63
CA GLU A 136 -32.96 4.70 19.42
C GLU A 136 -31.97 5.17 20.49
N GLN A 137 -32.19 4.81 21.76
CA GLN A 137 -31.27 5.13 22.87
C GLN A 137 -29.94 4.40 22.71
N LEU A 138 -29.97 3.13 22.31
CA LEU A 138 -28.77 2.34 22.06
C LEU A 138 -27.95 2.96 20.92
N THR A 139 -28.60 3.32 19.81
CA THR A 139 -27.95 3.96 18.66
C THR A 139 -27.30 5.29 19.04
N MET A 140 -28.02 6.15 19.77
CA MET A 140 -27.48 7.43 20.24
C MET A 140 -26.35 7.27 21.25
N THR A 141 -26.41 6.24 22.10
CA THR A 141 -25.34 5.92 23.06
C THR A 141 -24.08 5.45 22.34
N ILE A 142 -24.21 4.60 21.32
CA ILE A 142 -23.08 4.15 20.49
C ILE A 142 -22.49 5.35 19.73
N ILE A 143 -23.31 6.14 19.05
CA ILE A 143 -22.80 7.29 18.28
C ILE A 143 -22.08 8.28 19.20
N SER A 144 -22.66 8.65 20.34
CA SER A 144 -22.04 9.60 21.27
C SER A 144 -20.75 9.04 21.90
N SER A 145 -20.71 7.74 22.20
CA SER A 145 -19.55 7.10 22.83
C SER A 145 -18.39 6.91 21.85
N TYR A 146 -18.65 6.52 20.60
CA TYR A 146 -17.61 6.11 19.66
C TYR A 146 -17.25 7.16 18.60
N SER A 147 -18.09 8.18 18.39
CA SER A 147 -17.85 9.19 17.34
C SER A 147 -16.52 9.93 17.50
N ILE A 148 -16.17 10.40 18.70
CA ILE A 148 -14.93 11.15 18.92
C ILE A 148 -13.69 10.26 18.71
N PRO A 149 -13.57 9.07 19.32
CA PRO A 149 -12.46 8.15 19.02
C PRO A 149 -12.34 7.84 17.53
N ILE A 150 -13.46 7.53 16.85
CA ILE A 150 -13.45 7.24 15.42
C ILE A 150 -12.94 8.43 14.61
N LEU A 151 -13.45 9.64 14.86
CA LEU A 151 -13.00 10.85 14.18
C LEU A 151 -11.50 11.10 14.38
N LEU A 152 -11.00 10.92 15.62
CA LEU A 152 -9.58 11.07 15.93
C LEU A 152 -8.72 10.02 15.19
N ILE A 153 -9.13 8.76 15.22
CA ILE A 153 -8.45 7.67 14.51
C ILE A 153 -8.48 7.89 13.00
N SER A 154 -9.60 8.35 12.44
CA SER A 154 -9.71 8.71 11.03
C SER A 154 -8.80 9.87 10.66
N PHE A 155 -8.69 10.89 11.51
CA PHE A 155 -7.78 12.02 11.27
C PHE A 155 -6.31 11.58 11.29
N ILE A 156 -5.91 10.79 12.30
CA ILE A 156 -4.55 10.24 12.38
C ILE A 156 -4.30 9.31 11.19
N GLY A 157 -5.22 8.40 10.88
CA GLY A 157 -5.12 7.46 9.76
C GLY A 157 -5.01 8.18 8.42
N GLY A 158 -5.82 9.21 8.18
CA GLY A 158 -5.74 10.05 6.98
C GLY A 158 -4.40 10.78 6.87
N PHE A 159 -3.88 11.31 7.98
CA PHE A 159 -2.55 11.91 8.02
C PHE A 159 -1.44 10.90 7.71
N LEU A 160 -1.49 9.70 8.31
CA LEU A 160 -0.51 8.64 8.04
C LEU A 160 -0.60 8.18 6.58
N PHE A 161 -1.80 8.06 6.01
CA PHE A 161 -2.01 7.73 4.60
C PHE A 161 -1.43 8.80 3.66
N TYR A 162 -1.50 10.08 4.05
CA TYR A 162 -0.85 11.17 3.31
C TYR A 162 0.68 11.07 3.31
N VAL A 163 1.29 10.67 4.43
CA VAL A 163 2.76 10.52 4.56
C VAL A 163 3.28 9.21 3.94
N PHE A 164 2.43 8.19 3.88
CA PHE A 164 2.78 6.83 3.48
C PHE A 164 3.49 6.70 2.12
N PRO A 165 3.07 7.38 1.03
CA PRO A 165 3.74 7.31 -0.27
C PRO A 165 5.23 7.63 -0.21
N ALA A 166 5.62 8.70 0.50
CA ALA A 166 7.01 9.06 0.68
C ALA A 166 7.81 8.00 1.45
N VAL A 167 7.23 7.48 2.53
CA VAL A 167 7.86 6.44 3.36
C VAL A 167 8.13 5.20 2.51
N MET A 168 7.14 4.75 1.74
CA MET A 168 7.31 3.63 0.82
C MET A 168 8.35 3.92 -0.26
N GLY A 169 8.46 5.16 -0.74
CA GLY A 169 9.52 5.54 -1.67
C GLY A 169 10.93 5.37 -1.10
N TYR A 170 11.13 5.75 0.18
CA TYR A 170 12.38 5.48 0.89
C TYR A 170 12.62 3.98 1.11
N VAL A 171 11.59 3.21 1.47
CA VAL A 171 11.67 1.75 1.60
C VAL A 171 12.07 1.11 0.26
N MET A 172 11.45 1.53 -0.85
CA MET A 172 11.73 0.97 -2.17
C MET A 172 13.11 1.31 -2.70
N ASN A 173 13.62 2.50 -2.39
CA ASN A 173 14.97 2.91 -2.74
C ASN A 173 16.06 2.31 -1.82
N SER A 174 15.68 1.50 -0.83
CA SER A 174 16.65 0.91 0.10
C SER A 174 17.48 -0.20 -0.56
N ASN A 175 18.72 -0.37 -0.11
CA ASN A 175 19.65 -1.34 -0.70
C ASN A 175 19.59 -2.73 -0.05
N ASN A 176 19.08 -2.83 1.18
CA ASN A 176 19.04 -4.08 1.93
C ASN A 176 17.89 -4.09 2.94
N PHE A 177 17.69 -5.25 3.58
CA PHE A 177 16.70 -5.48 4.64
C PHE A 177 16.73 -4.40 5.74
N ASN A 178 17.91 -4.12 6.30
CA ASN A 178 18.05 -3.24 7.46
C ASN A 178 17.67 -1.79 7.14
N GLU A 179 18.07 -1.31 5.96
CA GLU A 179 17.73 0.02 5.49
C GLU A 179 16.22 0.14 5.22
N ALA A 180 15.63 -0.84 4.53
CA ALA A 180 14.20 -0.88 4.25
C ALA A 180 13.36 -0.92 5.55
N PHE A 181 13.75 -1.79 6.49
CA PHE A 181 13.13 -1.91 7.80
C PHE A 181 13.15 -0.59 8.57
N LYS A 182 14.31 0.09 8.63
CA LYS A 182 14.44 1.39 9.31
C LYS A 182 13.62 2.47 8.63
N ASN A 183 13.61 2.49 7.30
CA ASN A 183 12.87 3.49 6.53
C ASN A 183 11.34 3.38 6.75
N SER A 184 10.80 2.19 7.06
CA SER A 184 9.40 2.05 7.46
C SER A 184 9.01 2.92 8.67
N PHE A 185 9.92 3.20 9.59
CA PHE A 185 9.67 4.02 10.78
C PHE A 185 9.72 5.54 10.51
N LEU A 186 10.05 5.97 9.29
CA LEU A 186 9.96 7.39 8.91
C LEU A 186 8.53 7.93 9.05
N ILE A 187 7.53 7.06 8.96
CA ILE A 187 6.13 7.41 9.18
C ILE A 187 5.86 7.90 10.62
N LEU A 188 6.74 7.60 11.57
CA LEU A 188 6.67 8.06 12.96
C LEU A 188 7.60 9.24 13.25
N ASN A 189 8.27 9.80 12.24
CA ASN A 189 9.28 10.85 12.41
C ASN A 189 8.70 12.25 12.07
N PRO A 190 8.52 13.15 13.05
CA PRO A 190 7.97 14.49 12.80
C PRO A 190 8.82 15.36 11.85
N LYS A 191 10.15 15.20 11.87
CA LYS A 191 11.03 15.93 10.93
C LYS A 191 10.79 15.47 9.50
N PHE A 192 10.45 14.19 9.32
CA PHE A 192 10.08 13.63 8.02
C PHE A 192 8.74 14.19 7.54
N TRP A 193 7.73 14.22 8.42
CA TRP A 193 6.41 14.78 8.10
C TRP A 193 6.50 16.21 7.59
N ARG A 194 7.32 17.06 8.21
CA ARG A 194 7.48 18.45 7.77
C ARG A 194 7.89 18.56 6.30
N ARG A 195 8.68 17.61 5.79
CA ARG A 195 9.13 17.62 4.38
C ARG A 195 7.98 17.32 3.41
N THR A 196 6.98 16.54 3.83
CA THR A 196 5.81 16.20 2.99
C THR A 196 4.82 17.35 2.85
N PHE A 197 4.93 18.42 3.65
CA PHE A 197 4.10 19.62 3.51
C PHE A 197 4.64 20.57 2.43
N ASN A 198 4.71 20.08 1.19
CA ASN A 198 5.03 20.90 0.04
C ASN A 198 3.97 20.72 -1.06
N LYS A 199 3.81 21.76 -1.90
CA LYS A 199 2.74 21.83 -2.90
C LYS A 199 2.82 20.70 -3.93
N GLU A 200 4.03 20.39 -4.39
CA GLU A 200 4.24 19.39 -5.46
C GLU A 200 3.89 17.99 -4.97
N TYR A 201 4.36 17.63 -3.78
CA TYR A 201 4.00 16.40 -3.10
C TYR A 201 2.50 16.30 -2.86
N PHE A 202 1.89 17.37 -2.32
CA PHE A 202 0.45 17.40 -2.06
C PHE A 202 -0.37 17.12 -3.32
N VAL A 203 -0.06 17.80 -4.44
CA VAL A 203 -0.77 17.59 -5.71
C VAL A 203 -0.58 16.16 -6.23
N LEU A 204 0.64 15.62 -6.17
CA LEU A 204 0.93 14.26 -6.60
C LEU A 204 0.10 13.23 -5.81
N VAL A 205 0.17 13.31 -4.47
CA VAL A 205 -0.49 12.38 -3.54
C VAL A 205 -2.00 12.55 -3.54
N PHE A 206 -2.51 13.78 -3.66
CA PHE A 206 -3.95 14.02 -3.73
C PHE A 206 -4.57 13.35 -4.96
N ILE A 207 -4.01 13.59 -6.15
CA ILE A 207 -4.48 12.95 -7.39
C ILE A 207 -4.29 11.42 -7.32
N TRP A 208 -3.15 10.95 -6.77
CA TRP A 208 -2.91 9.53 -6.56
C TRP A 208 -3.98 8.90 -5.69
N SER A 209 -4.36 9.54 -4.58
CA SER A 209 -5.37 9.01 -3.66
C SER A 209 -6.73 8.83 -4.34
N ILE A 210 -7.13 9.77 -5.20
CA ILE A 210 -8.35 9.68 -6.01
C ILE A 210 -8.26 8.49 -6.98
N ILE A 211 -7.18 8.40 -7.76
CA ILE A 211 -6.99 7.33 -8.76
C ILE A 211 -6.96 5.95 -8.07
N ALA A 212 -6.16 5.80 -7.01
CA ALA A 212 -6.01 4.56 -6.29
C ALA A 212 -7.34 4.11 -5.65
N THR A 213 -8.10 5.04 -5.06
CA THR A 213 -9.43 4.74 -4.50
C THR A 213 -10.39 4.29 -5.59
N LEU A 214 -10.51 5.03 -6.69
CA LEU A 214 -11.41 4.68 -7.79
C LEU A 214 -11.06 3.33 -8.41
N LEU A 215 -9.79 3.07 -8.70
CA LEU A 215 -9.35 1.80 -9.28
C LEU A 215 -9.54 0.62 -8.31
N THR A 216 -9.31 0.84 -7.02
CA THR A 216 -9.56 -0.19 -6.00
C THR A 216 -11.07 -0.49 -5.90
N MET A 217 -11.93 0.53 -5.92
CA MET A 217 -13.38 0.33 -5.96
C MET A 217 -13.82 -0.43 -7.20
N ILE A 218 -13.32 -0.06 -8.38
CA ILE A 218 -13.63 -0.76 -9.65
C ILE A 218 -13.18 -2.21 -9.57
N ALA A 219 -11.96 -2.48 -9.13
CA ALA A 219 -11.44 -3.83 -8.98
C ALA A 219 -12.24 -4.65 -7.95
N PHE A 220 -12.66 -4.03 -6.85
CA PHE A 220 -13.52 -4.67 -5.85
C PHE A 220 -14.87 -5.07 -6.44
N PHE A 221 -15.59 -4.15 -7.10
CA PHE A 221 -16.87 -4.46 -7.73
C PHE A 221 -16.74 -5.50 -8.84
N ALA A 222 -15.68 -5.42 -9.65
CA ALA A 222 -15.40 -6.42 -10.67
C ALA A 222 -15.13 -7.79 -10.04
N SER A 223 -14.45 -7.87 -8.88
CA SER A 223 -14.19 -9.15 -8.21
C SER A 223 -15.44 -9.83 -7.67
N ALA A 224 -16.52 -9.09 -7.43
CA ALA A 224 -17.82 -9.64 -7.02
C ALA A 224 -18.52 -10.44 -8.15
N VAL A 225 -18.14 -10.18 -9.42
CA VAL A 225 -18.64 -10.93 -10.58
C VAL A 225 -17.55 -11.91 -11.02
N ILE A 226 -17.80 -13.22 -10.84
CA ILE A 226 -16.79 -14.28 -11.07
C ILE A 226 -16.07 -14.15 -12.42
N VAL A 227 -16.82 -13.84 -13.49
CA VAL A 227 -16.26 -13.70 -14.86
C VAL A 227 -15.30 -12.50 -14.98
N LEU A 228 -15.41 -11.49 -14.13
CA LEU A 228 -14.58 -10.28 -14.13
C LEU A 228 -13.40 -10.36 -13.14
N ILE A 229 -13.22 -11.46 -12.42
CA ILE A 229 -12.05 -11.68 -11.54
C ILE A 229 -10.72 -11.47 -12.28
N PRO A 230 -10.49 -12.02 -13.50
CA PRO A 230 -9.23 -11.81 -14.21
C PRO A 230 -8.92 -10.34 -14.49
N ILE A 231 -9.95 -9.56 -14.84
CA ILE A 231 -9.82 -8.11 -15.08
C ILE A 231 -9.43 -7.39 -13.80
N SER A 232 -10.08 -7.75 -12.68
CA SER A 232 -9.78 -7.18 -11.36
C SER A 232 -8.32 -7.40 -10.97
N ILE A 233 -7.79 -8.60 -11.22
CA ILE A 233 -6.41 -8.94 -10.90
C ILE A 233 -5.42 -8.13 -11.75
N ILE A 234 -5.69 -7.99 -13.06
CA ILE A 234 -4.86 -7.17 -13.95
C ILE A 234 -4.88 -5.70 -13.49
N LEU A 235 -6.05 -5.16 -13.15
CA LEU A 235 -6.19 -3.80 -12.65
C LEU A 235 -5.41 -3.59 -11.35
N LEU A 236 -5.49 -4.52 -10.39
CA LEU A 236 -4.73 -4.45 -9.15
C LEU A 236 -3.22 -4.55 -9.37
N TYR A 237 -2.77 -5.35 -10.35
CA TYR A 237 -1.36 -5.43 -10.72
C TYR A 237 -0.86 -4.11 -11.33
N LEU A 238 -1.60 -3.53 -12.27
CA LEU A 238 -1.26 -2.21 -12.83
C LEU A 238 -1.28 -1.11 -11.77
N LEU A 239 -2.25 -1.15 -10.86
CA LEU A 239 -2.33 -0.24 -9.72
C LEU A 239 -1.11 -0.39 -8.80
N SER A 240 -0.64 -1.61 -8.56
CA SER A 240 0.58 -1.89 -7.78
C SER A 240 1.83 -1.26 -8.40
N LEU A 241 2.02 -1.41 -9.72
CA LEU A 241 3.13 -0.77 -10.44
C LEU A 241 3.00 0.77 -10.41
N TYR A 242 1.81 1.30 -10.68
CA TYR A 242 1.54 2.72 -10.60
C TYR A 242 1.86 3.30 -9.21
N ASN A 243 1.44 2.62 -8.14
CA ASN A 243 1.77 2.99 -6.76
C ASN A 243 3.28 3.06 -6.55
N ALA A 244 4.02 2.06 -7.01
CA ALA A 244 5.48 2.04 -6.88
C ALA A 244 6.17 3.24 -7.56
N ALA A 245 5.75 3.63 -8.77
CA ALA A 245 6.25 4.85 -9.42
C ALA A 245 5.90 6.12 -8.62
N ILE A 246 4.66 6.22 -8.13
CA ILE A 246 4.24 7.36 -7.29
C ILE A 246 5.05 7.43 -6.01
N TYR A 247 5.38 6.31 -5.38
CA TYR A 247 6.16 6.28 -4.15
C TYR A 247 7.59 6.79 -4.37
N ILE A 248 8.24 6.39 -5.46
CA ILE A 248 9.56 6.94 -5.83
C ILE A 248 9.48 8.44 -6.13
N PHE A 249 8.52 8.87 -6.94
CA PHE A 249 8.30 10.29 -7.20
C PHE A 249 8.03 11.08 -5.92
N SER A 250 7.26 10.50 -5.01
CA SER A 250 6.98 11.05 -3.69
C SER A 250 8.26 11.24 -2.87
N LYS A 251 9.21 10.29 -2.90
CA LYS A 251 10.54 10.42 -2.27
C LYS A 251 11.34 11.57 -2.88
N ASP A 252 11.37 11.67 -4.20
CA ASP A 252 12.21 12.63 -4.92
C ASP A 252 11.76 14.08 -4.71
N LEU A 253 10.46 14.31 -4.54
CA LEU A 253 9.88 15.62 -4.22
C LEU A 253 10.17 16.09 -2.77
N LEU A 254 10.83 15.29 -1.94
CA LEU A 254 11.21 15.68 -0.57
C LEU A 254 12.66 16.14 -0.43
N LYS A 255 13.44 16.12 -1.52
CA LYS A 255 14.83 16.60 -1.55
C LYS A 255 14.85 18.13 -1.53
#